data_AF-A0A1B1PNY3-F1
#
_entry.id   AF-A0A1B1PNY3-F1
#
_cell.length_a   1.000
_cell.length_b   1.000
_cell.length_c   1.000
_cell.angle_alpha   90.00
_cell.angle_beta   90.00
_cell.angle_gamma   90.00
#
_symmetry.space_group_name_H-M   'P 1'
#
loop_
_entity.id
_entity.type
_entity.pdbx_description
1 polymer ?
#
loop_
_entity_poly.entity_id
_entity_poly.type
_entity_poly.pdbx_seq_one_letter_code
_entity_poly.pdbx_strand_id
1 'polypeptide(L)'
;MTRSYLPGILAMAATVLASNILVQFLFGQWLTWGAFTYPIAFLVTDLMNRLYGAQAARKVVLAGFVTGVICSLIGTQVILQGDGYSYPAVTLRVAIASGAAFLAAQLMDVAIFDKLRGGAWWRAPLASTLVGSSLDTAIFFSVAFSGAFTFLEPGNDVSWANETLPLLGMGPIVPLWVSLGLADWLVKLSLALLALVPFRMIVSKAVAARSLA
;
A
#
# COMPACT_ATOMS: atom_id res chain seq x y z
N MET A 1 11.83 -17.59 -20.37
CA MET A 1 11.62 -17.65 -18.90
C MET A 1 10.96 -16.40 -18.27
N THR A 2 10.73 -15.30 -19.00
CA THR A 2 10.22 -14.01 -18.45
C THR A 2 8.74 -13.71 -18.72
N ARG A 3 8.07 -14.40 -19.64
CA ARG A 3 6.66 -14.11 -20.01
C ARG A 3 5.64 -14.51 -18.94
N SER A 4 5.97 -15.45 -18.07
CA SER A 4 5.03 -15.98 -17.06
C SER A 4 4.71 -15.02 -15.92
N TYR A 5 5.55 -13.99 -15.69
CA TYR A 5 5.35 -13.01 -14.60
C TYR A 5 4.77 -11.70 -15.08
N LEU A 6 4.70 -11.50 -16.40
CA LEU A 6 4.27 -10.24 -17.01
C LEU A 6 2.89 -9.79 -16.55
N PRO A 7 1.86 -10.67 -16.41
CA PRO A 7 0.56 -10.25 -15.91
C PRO A 7 0.62 -9.69 -14.49
N GLY A 8 1.41 -10.30 -13.61
CA GLY A 8 1.59 -9.83 -12.23
C GLY A 8 2.34 -8.50 -12.16
N ILE A 9 3.38 -8.33 -12.97
CA ILE A 9 4.12 -7.06 -13.08
C ILE A 9 3.20 -5.94 -13.54
N LEU A 10 2.41 -6.18 -14.59
CA LEU A 10 1.48 -5.18 -15.14
C LEU A 10 0.37 -4.85 -14.13
N ALA A 11 -0.21 -5.85 -13.47
CA ALA A 11 -1.22 -5.65 -12.44
C ALA A 11 -0.68 -4.81 -11.26
N MET A 12 0.54 -5.12 -10.79
CA MET A 12 1.18 -4.36 -9.73
C MET A 12 1.47 -2.93 -10.16
N ALA A 13 2.10 -2.72 -11.32
CA ALA A 13 2.41 -1.39 -11.82
C ALA A 13 1.14 -0.54 -12.03
N ALA A 14 0.08 -1.12 -12.60
CA ALA A 14 -1.20 -0.45 -12.78
C ALA A 14 -1.84 -0.09 -11.43
N THR A 15 -1.79 -0.99 -10.44
CA THR A 15 -2.32 -0.74 -9.09
C THR A 15 -1.56 0.39 -8.39
N VAL A 16 -0.23 0.40 -8.47
CA VAL A 16 0.62 1.45 -7.87
C VAL A 16 0.38 2.79 -8.56
N LEU A 17 0.34 2.81 -9.90
CA LEU A 17 0.04 4.03 -10.66
C LEU A 17 -1.35 4.57 -10.31
N ALA A 18 -2.38 3.72 -10.34
CA ALA A 18 -3.74 4.10 -10.00
C ALA A 18 -3.81 4.66 -8.56
N SER A 19 -3.13 4.03 -7.61
CA SER A 19 -3.14 4.49 -6.22
C SER A 19 -2.44 5.84 -6.04
N ASN A 20 -1.34 6.10 -6.78
CA ASN A 20 -0.66 7.41 -6.77
C ASN A 20 -1.50 8.52 -7.40
N ILE A 21 -2.35 8.20 -8.37
CA ILE A 21 -3.31 9.17 -8.94
C ILE A 21 -4.49 9.37 -7.99
N LEU A 22 -5.08 8.27 -7.52
CA LEU A 22 -6.30 8.27 -6.71
C LEU A 22 -6.11 8.83 -5.30
N VAL A 23 -4.88 8.85 -4.78
CA VAL A 23 -4.58 9.51 -3.50
C VAL A 23 -4.87 11.02 -3.53
N GLN A 24 -4.89 11.64 -4.72
CA GLN A 24 -5.18 13.07 -4.87
C GLN A 24 -6.68 13.40 -4.74
N PHE A 25 -7.54 12.40 -4.72
CA PHE A 25 -8.99 12.58 -4.67
C PHE A 25 -9.53 12.12 -3.31
N LEU A 26 -10.16 13.04 -2.57
CA LEU A 26 -10.79 12.71 -1.29
C LEU A 26 -12.02 11.81 -1.48
N PHE A 27 -12.16 10.89 -0.54
CA PHE A 27 -13.33 10.09 -0.28
C PHE A 27 -13.92 10.50 1.07
N GLY A 28 -15.00 11.28 1.03
CA GLY A 28 -15.53 11.95 2.23
C GLY A 28 -14.60 13.06 2.68
N GLN A 29 -14.43 13.21 3.99
CA GLN A 29 -13.67 14.31 4.59
C GLN A 29 -12.23 13.95 4.98
N TRP A 30 -11.88 12.65 5.01
CA TRP A 30 -10.67 12.20 5.71
C TRP A 30 -9.79 11.24 4.89
N LEU A 31 -10.38 10.29 4.17
CA LEU A 31 -9.64 9.31 3.39
C LEU A 31 -9.56 9.73 1.92
N THR A 32 -8.70 9.06 1.17
CA THR A 32 -8.56 9.26 -0.28
C THR A 32 -8.93 7.97 -1.01
N TRP A 33 -9.23 8.08 -2.30
CA TRP A 33 -9.49 6.90 -3.12
C TRP A 33 -8.29 5.94 -3.20
N GLY A 34 -7.07 6.46 -3.00
CA GLY A 34 -5.85 5.65 -2.91
C GLY A 34 -5.87 4.59 -1.80
N ALA A 35 -6.54 4.87 -0.67
CA ALA A 35 -6.67 3.91 0.44
C ALA A 35 -7.45 2.64 0.05
N PHE A 36 -8.32 2.74 -0.95
CA PHE A 36 -9.14 1.61 -1.43
C PHE A 36 -8.47 0.82 -2.55
N THR A 37 -7.60 1.45 -3.34
CA THR A 37 -6.92 0.78 -4.45
C THR A 37 -5.61 0.14 -4.04
N TYR A 38 -4.88 0.76 -3.12
CA TYR A 38 -3.58 0.25 -2.68
C TYR A 38 -3.61 -1.18 -2.11
N PRO A 39 -4.63 -1.62 -1.34
CA PRO A 39 -4.70 -2.99 -0.83
C PRO A 39 -4.70 -4.07 -1.92
N ILE A 40 -5.06 -3.73 -3.16
CA ILE A 40 -4.99 -4.64 -4.31
C ILE A 40 -3.54 -5.07 -4.58
N ALA A 41 -2.54 -4.25 -4.22
CA ALA A 41 -1.13 -4.59 -4.37
C ALA A 41 -0.76 -5.84 -3.55
N PHE A 42 -1.25 -5.96 -2.32
CA PHE A 42 -1.06 -7.16 -1.49
C PHE A 42 -1.68 -8.39 -2.13
N LEU A 43 -2.90 -8.28 -2.67
CA LEU A 43 -3.54 -9.38 -3.40
C LEU A 43 -2.69 -9.83 -4.60
N VAL A 44 -2.14 -8.89 -5.38
CA VAL A 44 -1.24 -9.22 -6.50
C VAL A 44 0.01 -9.94 -6.01
N THR A 45 0.65 -9.45 -4.94
CA THR A 45 1.84 -10.06 -4.33
C THR A 45 1.55 -11.48 -3.84
N ASP A 46 0.44 -11.69 -3.12
CA ASP A 46 -0.01 -12.98 -2.60
C ASP A 46 -0.27 -14.00 -3.73
N LEU A 47 -0.97 -13.57 -4.78
CA LEU A 47 -1.24 -14.41 -5.96
C LEU A 47 0.06 -14.84 -6.62
N MET A 48 1.00 -13.92 -6.80
CA MET A 48 2.29 -14.20 -7.41
C MET A 48 3.13 -15.14 -6.55
N ASN A 49 3.11 -14.95 -5.24
CA ASN A 49 3.80 -15.82 -4.30
C ASN A 49 3.21 -17.24 -4.31
N ARG A 50 1.88 -17.36 -4.33
CA ARG A 50 1.18 -18.65 -4.41
C ARG A 50 1.49 -19.41 -5.69
N LEU A 51 1.36 -18.75 -6.84
CA LEU A 51 1.38 -19.39 -8.17
C LEU A 51 2.80 -19.59 -8.72
N TYR A 52 3.74 -18.73 -8.33
CA TYR A 52 5.08 -18.66 -8.91
C TYR A 52 6.21 -18.61 -7.86
N GLY A 53 5.89 -18.52 -6.57
CA GLY A 53 6.87 -18.54 -5.48
C GLY A 53 7.39 -17.16 -5.08
N ALA A 54 8.10 -17.11 -3.95
CA ALA A 54 8.61 -15.87 -3.36
C ALA A 54 9.55 -15.08 -4.29
N GLN A 55 10.35 -15.76 -5.11
CA GLN A 55 11.24 -15.08 -6.07
C GLN A 55 10.46 -14.28 -7.12
N ALA A 56 9.35 -14.82 -7.62
CA ALA A 56 8.50 -14.12 -8.57
C ALA A 56 7.77 -12.95 -7.90
N ALA A 57 7.27 -13.15 -6.68
CA ALA A 57 6.64 -12.09 -5.91
C ALA A 57 7.60 -10.91 -5.66
N ARG A 58 8.85 -11.17 -5.25
CA ARG A 58 9.88 -10.12 -5.07
C ARG A 58 10.15 -9.31 -6.35
N LYS A 59 10.12 -9.94 -7.53
CA LYS A 59 10.29 -9.24 -8.81
C LYS A 59 9.11 -8.30 -9.10
N VAL A 60 7.89 -8.74 -8.79
CA VAL A 60 6.67 -7.93 -8.95
C VAL A 60 6.68 -6.77 -7.98
N VAL A 61 7.07 -7.00 -6.72
CA VAL A 61 7.28 -5.93 -5.72
C VAL A 61 8.32 -4.92 -6.20
N LEU A 62 9.47 -5.37 -6.72
CA LEU A 62 10.48 -4.45 -7.26
C LEU A 62 9.94 -3.62 -8.42
N ALA A 63 9.18 -4.22 -9.33
CA ALA A 63 8.55 -3.48 -10.42
C ALA A 63 7.56 -2.42 -9.90
N GLY A 64 6.70 -2.80 -8.94
CA GLY A 64 5.80 -1.86 -8.27
C GLY A 64 6.53 -0.72 -7.57
N PHE A 65 7.63 -1.02 -6.88
CA PHE A 65 8.47 -0.02 -6.23
C PHE A 65 9.06 0.96 -7.24
N VAL A 66 9.65 0.47 -8.34
CA VAL A 66 10.19 1.33 -9.40
C VAL A 66 9.09 2.20 -10.01
N THR A 67 7.91 1.63 -10.27
CA THR A 67 6.74 2.41 -10.72
C THR A 67 6.37 3.49 -9.72
N GLY A 68 6.31 3.18 -8.42
CA GLY A 68 5.99 4.13 -7.36
C GLY A 68 7.00 5.26 -7.24
N VAL A 69 8.31 4.96 -7.36
CA VAL A 69 9.37 5.96 -7.39
C VAL A 69 9.20 6.89 -8.59
N ILE A 70 8.97 6.35 -9.78
CA ILE A 70 8.73 7.17 -10.98
C ILE A 70 7.49 8.05 -10.81
N CYS A 71 6.38 7.49 -10.29
CA CYS A 71 5.15 8.25 -10.03
C CYS A 71 5.40 9.38 -9.02
N SER A 72 6.18 9.10 -7.97
CA SER A 72 6.50 10.10 -6.94
C SER A 72 7.40 11.21 -7.50
N LEU A 73 8.42 10.87 -8.30
CA LEU A 73 9.27 11.85 -8.97
C LEU A 73 8.48 12.75 -9.93
N ILE A 74 7.55 12.18 -10.69
CA ILE A 74 6.65 12.98 -11.54
C ILE A 74 5.73 13.83 -10.65
N GLY A 75 5.15 13.25 -9.60
CA GLY A 75 4.27 13.94 -8.66
C GLY A 75 4.93 15.13 -7.97
N THR A 76 6.25 15.07 -7.70
CA THR A 76 7.00 16.21 -7.14
C THR A 76 7.13 17.39 -8.12
N GLN A 77 6.97 17.14 -9.42
CA GLN A 77 7.02 18.17 -10.47
C GLN A 77 5.63 18.73 -10.81
N VAL A 78 4.57 18.00 -10.46
CA VAL A 78 3.19 18.45 -10.67
C VAL A 78 2.79 19.37 -9.52
N ILE A 79 2.59 20.65 -9.82
CA ILE A 79 2.14 21.64 -8.85
C ILE A 79 0.62 21.69 -8.85
N LEU A 80 0.03 21.43 -7.69
CA LEU A 80 -1.40 21.60 -7.43
C LEU A 80 -1.65 22.94 -6.77
N GLN A 81 -2.85 23.48 -7.00
CA GLN A 81 -3.32 24.71 -6.38
C GLN A 81 -4.50 24.39 -5.47
N GLY A 82 -4.42 24.82 -4.21
CA GLY A 82 -5.46 24.63 -3.21
C GLY A 82 -5.35 25.71 -2.13
N ASP A 83 -6.49 26.24 -1.69
CA ASP A 83 -6.61 27.22 -0.60
C ASP A 83 -5.67 28.45 -0.71
N GLY A 84 -5.41 28.90 -1.95
CA GLY A 84 -4.54 30.05 -2.22
C GLY A 84 -3.03 29.74 -2.22
N TYR A 85 -2.64 28.49 -2.03
CA TYR A 85 -1.26 28.03 -2.05
C TYR A 85 -1.00 27.09 -3.23
N SER A 86 0.27 27.02 -3.63
CA SER A 86 0.77 26.06 -4.62
C SER A 86 1.70 25.07 -3.94
N TYR A 87 1.42 23.78 -4.09
CA TYR A 87 2.20 22.71 -3.46
C TYR A 87 2.41 21.55 -4.44
N PRO A 88 3.50 20.78 -4.32
CA PRO A 88 3.70 19.61 -5.16
C PRO A 88 2.67 18.52 -4.83
N ALA A 89 2.19 17.79 -5.85
CA ALA A 89 1.23 16.70 -5.67
C ALA A 89 1.78 15.58 -4.76
N VAL A 90 3.11 15.42 -4.74
CA VAL A 90 3.82 14.53 -3.83
C VAL A 90 5.01 15.30 -3.25
N THR A 91 5.09 15.38 -1.93
CA THR A 91 6.23 16.00 -1.25
C THR A 91 7.40 15.01 -1.15
N LEU A 92 8.63 15.49 -0.99
CA LEU A 92 9.80 14.61 -0.89
C LEU A 92 9.64 13.63 0.27
N ARG A 93 9.11 14.12 1.39
CA ARG A 93 8.87 13.34 2.59
C ARG A 93 7.82 12.26 2.38
N VAL A 94 6.73 12.54 1.67
CA VAL A 94 5.71 11.55 1.30
C VAL A 94 6.30 10.50 0.34
N ALA A 95 7.15 10.90 -0.61
CA ALA A 95 7.84 9.98 -1.51
C ALA A 95 8.75 9.01 -0.74
N ILE A 96 9.55 9.51 0.20
CA ILE A 96 10.41 8.68 1.07
C ILE A 96 9.56 7.73 1.93
N ALA A 97 8.50 8.24 2.56
CA ALA A 97 7.61 7.45 3.39
C ALA A 97 6.93 6.33 2.58
N SER A 98 6.39 6.65 1.40
CA SER A 98 5.73 5.70 0.50
C SER A 98 6.69 4.61 0.03
N GLY A 99 7.90 4.99 -0.42
CA GLY A 99 8.91 4.03 -0.86
C GLY A 99 9.37 3.08 0.25
N ALA A 100 9.62 3.62 1.45
CA ALA A 100 10.04 2.83 2.61
C ALA A 100 8.92 1.88 3.09
N ALA A 101 7.69 2.40 3.21
CA ALA A 101 6.53 1.62 3.62
C ALA A 101 6.24 0.49 2.63
N PHE A 102 6.18 0.81 1.33
CA PHE A 102 5.91 -0.16 0.28
C PHE A 102 6.92 -1.30 0.28
N LEU A 103 8.23 -1.00 0.27
CA LEU A 103 9.26 -2.04 0.26
C LEU A 103 9.23 -2.90 1.52
N ALA A 104 9.18 -2.28 2.69
CA ALA A 104 9.19 -3.01 3.95
C ALA A 104 7.96 -3.91 4.08
N ALA A 105 6.77 -3.37 3.80
CA ALA A 105 5.51 -4.08 3.89
C ALA A 105 5.41 -5.23 2.88
N GLN A 106 5.73 -4.98 1.61
CA GLN A 106 5.60 -5.99 0.56
C GLN A 106 6.64 -7.11 0.71
N LEU A 107 7.87 -6.79 1.13
CA LEU A 107 8.87 -7.83 1.40
C LEU A 107 8.53 -8.66 2.64
N MET A 108 7.99 -8.03 3.68
CA MET A 108 7.49 -8.73 4.87
C MET A 108 6.31 -9.63 4.52
N ASP A 109 5.37 -9.13 3.72
CA ASP A 109 4.23 -9.89 3.20
C ASP A 109 4.72 -11.15 2.46
N VAL A 110 5.63 -11.00 1.49
CA VAL A 110 6.21 -12.14 0.77
C VAL A 110 6.84 -13.16 1.72
N ALA A 111 7.59 -12.71 2.72
CA ALA A 111 8.28 -13.58 3.66
C ALA A 111 7.31 -14.36 4.56
N ILE A 112 6.31 -13.68 5.13
CA ILE A 112 5.29 -14.31 5.98
C ILE A 112 4.42 -15.26 5.17
N PHE A 113 3.98 -14.83 3.99
CA PHE A 113 3.16 -15.64 3.10
C PHE A 113 3.90 -16.92 2.74
N ASP A 114 5.15 -16.83 2.30
CA ASP A 114 5.92 -17.99 1.85
C ASP A 114 6.15 -18.97 3.00
N LYS A 115 6.37 -18.48 4.22
CA LYS A 115 6.49 -19.31 5.43
C LYS A 115 5.18 -20.02 5.79
N LEU A 116 4.04 -19.38 5.58
CA LEU A 116 2.72 -19.91 5.96
C LEU A 116 1.99 -20.61 4.81
N ARG A 117 2.56 -20.64 3.60
CA ARG A 117 1.90 -21.13 2.39
C ARG A 117 1.48 -22.61 2.47
N GLY A 118 2.14 -23.42 3.29
CA GLY A 118 1.82 -24.84 3.46
C GLY A 118 0.56 -25.14 4.28
N GLY A 119 -0.01 -24.14 4.96
CA GLY A 119 -1.22 -24.30 5.75
C GLY A 119 -2.52 -24.14 4.96
N ALA A 120 -3.61 -23.85 5.67
CA ALA A 120 -4.90 -23.53 5.06
C ALA A 120 -4.77 -22.38 4.04
N TRP A 121 -5.52 -22.46 2.95
CA TRP A 121 -5.42 -21.55 1.79
C TRP A 121 -5.54 -20.05 2.15
N TRP A 122 -6.32 -19.72 3.19
CA TRP A 122 -6.57 -18.35 3.65
C TRP A 122 -5.54 -17.86 4.68
N ARG A 123 -4.82 -18.77 5.35
CA ARG A 123 -3.95 -18.40 6.48
C ARG A 123 -2.77 -17.56 6.03
N ALA A 124 -2.13 -17.95 4.94
CA ALA A 124 -1.01 -17.21 4.37
C ALA A 124 -1.41 -15.79 3.93
N PRO A 125 -2.38 -15.59 3.00
CA PRO A 125 -2.74 -14.25 2.53
C PRO A 125 -3.25 -13.33 3.64
N LEU A 126 -4.06 -13.86 4.58
CA LEU A 126 -4.60 -13.04 5.65
C LEU A 126 -3.50 -12.59 6.63
N ALA A 127 -2.62 -13.50 7.05
CA ALA A 127 -1.58 -13.18 8.02
C ALA A 127 -0.48 -12.30 7.42
N SER A 128 -0.10 -12.54 6.16
CA SER A 128 0.89 -11.71 5.47
C SER A 128 0.37 -10.30 5.24
N THR A 129 -0.85 -10.16 4.71
CA THR A 129 -1.47 -8.86 4.46
C THR A 129 -1.71 -8.09 5.77
N LEU A 130 -2.13 -8.77 6.85
CA LEU A 130 -2.30 -8.13 8.17
C LEU A 130 -0.99 -7.51 8.66
N VAL A 131 0.09 -8.28 8.69
CA VAL A 131 1.38 -7.78 9.19
C VAL A 131 1.99 -6.76 8.23
N GLY A 132 1.92 -7.03 6.92
CA GLY A 132 2.40 -6.13 5.87
C GLY A 132 1.67 -4.78 5.91
N SER A 133 0.34 -4.77 5.94
CA SER A 133 -0.46 -3.54 6.02
C SER A 133 -0.23 -2.78 7.32
N SER A 134 -0.04 -3.47 8.44
CA SER A 134 0.28 -2.82 9.72
C SER A 134 1.65 -2.12 9.66
N LEU A 135 2.65 -2.79 9.08
CA LEU A 135 3.99 -2.23 8.89
C LEU A 135 3.96 -1.05 7.91
N ASP A 136 3.21 -1.17 6.82
CA ASP A 136 2.99 -0.13 5.83
C ASP A 136 2.41 1.14 6.46
N THR A 137 1.26 1.02 7.15
CA THR A 137 0.61 2.16 7.81
C THR A 137 1.51 2.78 8.87
N ALA A 138 2.18 1.96 9.69
CA ALA A 138 3.06 2.46 10.74
C ALA A 138 4.22 3.28 10.16
N ILE A 139 4.89 2.77 9.12
CA ILE A 139 6.01 3.48 8.48
C ILE A 139 5.49 4.72 7.73
N PHE A 140 4.46 4.55 6.88
CA PHE A 140 3.98 5.62 6.02
C PHE A 140 3.50 6.82 6.84
N PHE A 141 2.55 6.62 7.76
CA PHE A 141 1.97 7.74 8.50
C PHE A 141 2.96 8.38 9.48
N SER A 142 3.82 7.58 10.11
CA SER A 142 4.87 8.12 10.98
C SER A 142 5.87 8.97 10.19
N VAL A 143 6.42 8.43 9.10
CA VAL A 143 7.44 9.14 8.33
C VAL A 143 6.84 10.31 7.57
N ALA A 144 5.65 10.20 6.99
CA ALA A 144 5.02 11.26 6.19
C ALA A 144 4.50 12.42 7.03
N PHE A 145 3.93 12.16 8.22
CA PHE A 145 3.12 13.17 8.93
C PHE A 145 3.54 13.47 10.37
N SER A 146 4.28 12.59 11.06
CA SER A 146 4.69 12.87 12.45
C SER A 146 5.67 14.05 12.55
N GLY A 147 5.48 14.96 13.51
CA GLY A 147 6.43 16.06 13.74
C GLY A 147 7.89 15.63 13.96
N ALA A 148 8.13 14.37 14.39
CA ALA A 148 9.48 13.83 14.60
C ALA A 148 10.33 13.75 13.32
N PHE A 149 9.71 13.72 12.13
CA PHE A 149 10.39 13.59 10.85
C PHE A 149 10.37 14.87 10.00
N THR A 150 9.98 16.01 10.57
CA THR A 150 9.96 17.31 9.87
C THR A 150 11.33 17.71 9.33
N PHE A 151 12.43 17.26 9.96
CA PHE A 151 13.80 17.51 9.48
C PHE A 151 14.09 16.94 8.08
N LEU A 152 13.32 15.95 7.60
CA LEU A 152 13.48 15.38 6.26
C LEU A 152 13.08 16.36 5.15
N GLU A 153 12.13 17.25 5.43
CA GLU A 153 11.66 18.27 4.49
C GLU A 153 11.11 19.49 5.26
N PRO A 154 11.99 20.35 5.81
CA PRO A 154 11.56 21.46 6.68
C PRO A 154 10.67 22.49 5.98
N GLY A 155 10.71 22.55 4.65
CA GLY A 155 9.94 23.49 3.84
C GLY A 155 8.47 23.09 3.64
N ASN A 156 8.08 21.87 3.99
CA ASN A 156 6.70 21.40 3.85
C ASN A 156 6.02 21.27 5.22
N ASP A 157 4.98 22.05 5.45
CA ASP A 157 4.28 22.05 6.73
C ASP A 157 3.39 20.82 6.91
N VAL A 158 3.54 20.16 8.06
CA VAL A 158 2.71 19.01 8.50
C VAL A 158 2.02 19.30 9.84
N SER A 159 2.02 20.55 10.30
CA SER A 159 1.40 20.97 11.56
C SER A 159 -0.07 20.55 11.64
N TRP A 160 -0.82 20.73 10.55
CA TRP A 160 -2.21 20.30 10.39
C TRP A 160 -2.41 18.81 10.74
N ALA A 161 -1.46 17.95 10.35
CA ALA A 161 -1.54 16.51 10.59
C ALA A 161 -1.21 16.15 12.04
N ASN A 162 -0.58 17.06 12.79
CA ASN A 162 -0.23 16.90 14.19
C ASN A 162 -1.23 17.57 15.15
N GLU A 163 -2.27 18.22 14.61
CA GLU A 163 -3.39 18.70 15.43
C GLU A 163 -4.03 17.54 16.19
N THR A 164 -4.36 17.79 17.45
CA THR A 164 -4.89 16.76 18.34
C THR A 164 -6.41 16.75 18.34
N LEU A 165 -6.99 15.60 18.04
CA LEU A 165 -8.44 15.38 18.03
C LEU A 165 -8.77 13.96 18.52
N PRO A 166 -10.04 13.66 18.83
CA PRO A 166 -10.45 12.31 19.18
C PRO A 166 -10.16 11.31 18.05
N LEU A 167 -9.58 10.17 18.39
CA LEU A 167 -9.31 9.06 17.47
C LEU A 167 -10.59 8.65 16.72
N LEU A 168 -10.61 8.66 15.38
CA LEU A 168 -11.79 8.37 14.56
C LEU A 168 -13.05 9.20 14.94
N GLY A 169 -12.85 10.38 15.54
CA GLY A 169 -13.94 11.21 16.06
C GLY A 169 -14.53 10.74 17.40
N MET A 170 -14.03 9.63 17.97
CA MET A 170 -14.47 9.10 19.27
C MET A 170 -13.33 8.41 20.04
N GLY A 171 -13.07 8.82 21.28
CA GLY A 171 -12.10 8.15 22.15
C GLY A 171 -10.89 9.04 22.49
N PRO A 172 -9.68 8.46 22.64
CA PRO A 172 -8.53 9.20 23.15
C PRO A 172 -8.09 10.30 22.18
N ILE A 173 -7.57 11.38 22.74
CA ILE A 173 -7.01 12.50 21.98
C ILE A 173 -5.65 12.07 21.44
N VAL A 174 -5.51 12.10 20.11
CA VAL A 174 -4.28 11.72 19.38
C VAL A 174 -4.03 12.71 18.24
N PRO A 175 -2.79 12.78 17.70
CA PRO A 175 -2.53 13.53 16.47
C PRO A 175 -3.41 13.03 15.30
N LEU A 176 -3.84 13.95 14.43
CA LEU A 176 -4.70 13.64 13.27
C LEU A 176 -4.15 12.52 12.41
N TRP A 177 -2.85 12.53 12.13
CA TRP A 177 -2.22 11.49 11.32
C TRP A 177 -2.36 10.09 11.92
N VAL A 178 -2.42 9.94 13.25
CA VAL A 178 -2.65 8.65 13.92
C VAL A 178 -4.08 8.18 13.66
N SER A 179 -5.05 9.09 13.75
CA SER A 179 -6.45 8.81 13.43
C SER A 179 -6.63 8.42 11.97
N LEU A 180 -6.03 9.17 11.05
CA LEU A 180 -6.02 8.85 9.61
C LEU A 180 -5.35 7.51 9.32
N GLY A 181 -4.22 7.24 9.98
CA GLY A 181 -3.51 5.96 9.85
C GLY A 181 -4.35 4.78 10.32
N LEU A 182 -5.07 4.92 11.44
CA LEU A 182 -5.97 3.88 11.90
C LEU A 182 -7.15 3.67 10.93
N ALA A 183 -7.74 4.76 10.41
CA ALA A 183 -8.82 4.66 9.42
C ALA A 183 -8.36 3.94 8.15
N ASP A 184 -7.20 4.32 7.61
CA ASP A 184 -6.57 3.67 6.45
C ASP A 184 -6.30 2.18 6.72
N TRP A 185 -5.76 1.85 7.90
CA TRP A 185 -5.50 0.47 8.30
C TRP A 185 -6.77 -0.37 8.38
N LEU A 186 -7.86 0.17 8.94
CA LEU A 186 -9.15 -0.52 8.99
C LEU A 186 -9.72 -0.79 7.59
N VAL A 187 -9.55 0.15 6.65
CA VAL A 187 -9.91 -0.05 5.24
C VAL A 187 -9.06 -1.16 4.62
N LYS A 188 -7.74 -1.14 4.84
CA LYS A 188 -6.82 -2.20 4.39
C LYS A 188 -7.24 -3.58 4.90
N LEU A 189 -7.57 -3.72 6.19
CA LEU A 189 -8.01 -4.99 6.77
C LEU A 189 -9.35 -5.46 6.21
N SER A 190 -10.30 -4.55 6.05
CA SER A 190 -11.62 -4.87 5.48
C SER A 190 -11.47 -5.38 4.05
N LEU A 191 -10.64 -4.70 3.24
CA LEU A 191 -10.36 -5.11 1.87
C LEU A 191 -9.51 -6.39 1.80
N ALA A 192 -8.60 -6.62 2.74
CA ALA A 192 -7.85 -7.88 2.84
C ALA A 192 -8.78 -9.08 3.05
N LEU A 193 -9.79 -8.95 3.92
CA LEU A 193 -10.82 -9.97 4.12
C LEU A 193 -11.64 -10.23 2.85
N LEU A 194 -12.06 -9.15 2.17
CA LEU A 194 -12.78 -9.27 0.90
C LEU A 194 -11.92 -9.90 -0.20
N ALA A 195 -10.62 -9.58 -0.24
CA ALA A 195 -9.67 -10.09 -1.21
C ALA A 195 -9.41 -11.59 -1.09
N LEU A 196 -9.75 -12.24 0.04
CA LEU A 196 -9.69 -13.69 0.18
C LEU A 196 -10.58 -14.41 -0.84
N VAL A 197 -11.71 -13.82 -1.23
CA VAL A 197 -12.64 -14.38 -2.22
C VAL A 197 -12.00 -14.46 -3.61
N PRO A 198 -11.59 -13.34 -4.26
CA PRO A 198 -10.93 -13.41 -5.56
C PRO A 198 -9.61 -14.18 -5.49
N PHE A 199 -8.85 -14.08 -4.39
CA PHE A 199 -7.65 -14.89 -4.18
C PHE A 199 -7.93 -16.38 -4.33
N ARG A 200 -8.93 -16.90 -3.59
CA ARG A 200 -9.31 -18.32 -3.66
C ARG A 200 -9.75 -18.70 -5.07
N MET A 201 -10.60 -17.90 -5.70
CA MET A 201 -11.13 -18.18 -7.04
C MET A 201 -10.01 -18.29 -8.08
N ILE A 202 -9.07 -17.34 -8.09
CA ILE A 202 -7.97 -17.31 -9.05
C ILE A 202 -7.02 -18.49 -8.82
N VAL A 203 -6.64 -18.75 -7.57
CA VAL A 203 -5.73 -19.86 -7.23
C VAL A 203 -6.35 -21.20 -7.58
N SER A 204 -7.61 -21.45 -7.23
CA SER A 204 -8.28 -22.71 -7.56
C SER A 204 -8.38 -22.94 -9.08
N LYS A 205 -8.73 -21.91 -9.85
CA LYS A 205 -8.77 -22.00 -11.32
C LYS A 205 -7.39 -22.27 -11.93
N ALA A 206 -6.36 -21.59 -11.45
CA ALA A 206 -5.00 -21.77 -11.97
C ALA A 206 -4.43 -23.16 -11.65
N VAL A 207 -4.73 -23.71 -10.47
CA VAL A 207 -4.33 -25.08 -10.10
C VAL A 207 -5.08 -26.10 -10.97
N ALA A 208 -6.39 -25.95 -11.16
CA ALA A 208 -7.19 -26.83 -12.00
C ALA A 208 -6.72 -26.84 -13.46
N ALA A 209 -6.36 -25.68 -14.02
CA ALA A 209 -5.82 -25.57 -15.37
C ALA A 209 -4.46 -26.29 -15.52
N ARG A 210 -3.62 -26.29 -14.48
CA ARG A 210 -2.34 -27.01 -14.49
C ARG A 210 -2.50 -28.53 -14.33
N SER A 211 -3.58 -29.01 -13.74
CA SER A 211 -3.85 -30.46 -13.65
C SER A 211 -4.42 -31.06 -14.94
N LEU A 212 -4.88 -30.22 -15.87
CA LEU A 212 -5.46 -30.63 -17.15
C LEU A 212 -4.46 -30.56 -18.33
N ALA A 213 -3.28 -29.99 -18.11
CA ALA A 213 -2.22 -29.80 -19.10
C ALA A 213 -1.07 -30.79 -18.87
#